data_AF-A0AAP9D7K4-F1
#
_entry.id   AF-A0AAP9D7K4-F1
#
_cell.length_a   1.000
_cell.length_b   1.000
_cell.length_c   1.000
_cell.angle_alpha   90.00
_cell.angle_beta   90.00
_cell.angle_gamma   90.00
#
_symmetry.space_group_name_H-M   'P 1'
#
loop_
_entity.id
_entity.type
_entity.pdbx_description
1 polymer ?
#
loop_
_entity_poly.entity_id
_entity_poly.type
_entity_poly.pdbx_seq_one_letter_code
_entity_poly.pdbx_strand_id
1 'polypeptide(L)'
;MEQIKNLINLQIKLKPIQKTFYDIWSKTFINGIDNNGEIHQQNKQIILEIYTTLKTFLNQNQNVISKLPLNEVKKIANDILKKEINLEQPLVDYYYQSSSYFILIPYLIQILYQSYDANKPAYKAMAKFIIKNNLGLFKEWDLIERQTLEIVKLKTNLIEDQKKVINLFSCEQREAQHNRFVKLFNNFILVYWTKEEVKYIEMIRFLMYFAWIPIIFIILLVLILGLYFGLTNSSSSSTTQLLLNLINLY
;
A
#
# COMPACT_ATOMS: atom_id res chain seq x y z
N MET A 1 -15.35 15.31 8.13
CA MET A 1 -14.82 14.06 8.74
C MET A 1 -15.37 12.79 8.08
N GLU A 2 -16.66 12.72 7.77
CA GLU A 2 -17.26 11.56 7.10
C GLU A 2 -16.64 11.24 5.73
N GLN A 3 -16.42 12.27 4.91
CA GLN A 3 -15.74 12.15 3.60
C GLN A 3 -14.36 11.48 3.71
N ILE A 4 -13.56 11.87 4.72
CA ILE A 4 -12.26 11.27 4.98
C ILE A 4 -12.41 9.79 5.37
N LYS A 5 -13.37 9.47 6.23
CA LYS A 5 -13.65 8.08 6.63
C LYS A 5 -14.03 7.22 5.43
N ASN A 6 -14.83 7.75 4.50
CA ASN A 6 -15.22 7.05 3.28
C ASN A 6 -14.02 6.76 2.38
N LEU A 7 -13.13 7.74 2.18
CA LEU A 7 -11.89 7.54 1.42
C LEU A 7 -10.94 6.53 2.09
N ILE A 8 -10.82 6.56 3.42
CA ILE A 8 -10.04 5.56 4.18
C ILE A 8 -10.61 4.16 3.97
N ASN A 9 -11.94 4.01 4.01
CA ASN A 9 -12.59 2.72 3.77
C ASN A 9 -12.33 2.21 2.35
N LEU A 10 -12.35 3.08 1.34
CA LEU A 10 -11.97 2.72 -0.03
C LEU A 10 -10.51 2.24 -0.10
N GLN A 11 -9.59 2.93 0.57
CA GLN A 11 -8.18 2.51 0.63
C GLN A 11 -8.02 1.13 1.26
N ILE A 12 -8.73 0.87 2.35
CA ILE A 12 -8.70 -0.42 3.06
C ILE A 12 -9.26 -1.54 2.17
N LYS A 13 -10.32 -1.28 1.39
CA LYS A 13 -10.85 -2.23 0.41
C LYS A 13 -9.91 -2.48 -0.77
N LEU A 14 -9.21 -1.44 -1.26
CA LEU A 14 -8.24 -1.58 -2.34
C LEU A 14 -7.01 -2.41 -1.96
N LYS A 15 -6.56 -2.32 -0.70
CA LYS A 15 -5.35 -2.98 -0.22
C LYS A 15 -5.30 -4.51 -0.48
N PRO A 16 -6.29 -5.32 -0.08
CA PRO A 16 -6.27 -6.76 -0.36
C PRO A 16 -6.37 -7.06 -1.86
N ILE A 17 -7.12 -6.26 -2.63
CA ILE A 17 -7.25 -6.44 -4.08
C ILE A 17 -5.91 -6.25 -4.77
N GLN A 18 -5.19 -5.16 -4.42
CA GLN A 18 -3.84 -4.91 -4.92
C GLN A 18 -2.91 -6.06 -4.61
N LYS A 19 -2.91 -6.53 -3.35
CA LYS A 19 -2.07 -7.63 -2.92
C LYS A 19 -2.37 -8.91 -3.71
N THR A 20 -3.65 -9.29 -3.80
CA THR A 20 -4.10 -10.46 -4.56
C THR A 20 -3.72 -10.35 -6.03
N PHE A 21 -3.86 -9.16 -6.62
CA PHE A 21 -3.39 -8.93 -7.98
C PHE A 21 -1.89 -9.17 -8.07
N TYR A 22 -1.06 -8.61 -7.20
CA TYR A 22 0.39 -8.80 -7.26
C TYR A 22 0.82 -10.27 -7.11
N ASP A 23 0.21 -10.97 -6.15
CA ASP A 23 0.51 -12.38 -5.86
C ASP A 23 0.17 -13.30 -7.05
N ILE A 24 -0.92 -12.98 -7.75
CA ILE A 24 -1.39 -13.76 -8.91
C ILE A 24 -0.71 -13.29 -10.21
N TRP A 25 -0.36 -12.00 -10.30
CA TRP A 25 0.14 -11.36 -11.51
C TRP A 25 1.38 -12.06 -12.08
N SER A 26 2.34 -12.38 -11.21
CA SER A 26 3.57 -13.07 -11.63
C SER A 26 3.31 -14.46 -12.20
N LYS A 27 2.27 -15.16 -11.75
CA LYS A 27 1.93 -16.51 -12.23
C LYS A 27 1.13 -16.45 -13.52
N THR A 28 0.13 -15.57 -13.56
CA THR A 28 -0.82 -15.51 -14.68
C THR A 28 -0.23 -14.83 -15.91
N PHE A 29 0.39 -13.66 -15.76
CA PHE A 29 0.85 -12.87 -16.92
C PHE A 29 2.22 -13.27 -17.46
N ILE A 30 3.10 -13.81 -16.60
CA ILE A 30 4.45 -14.20 -17.02
C ILE A 30 4.47 -15.65 -17.51
N ASN A 31 3.74 -16.55 -16.85
CA ASN A 31 3.76 -17.99 -17.17
C ASN A 31 2.57 -18.44 -18.02
N GLY A 32 1.58 -17.58 -18.26
CA GLY A 32 0.43 -17.88 -19.12
C GLY A 32 -0.55 -18.90 -18.54
N ILE A 33 -0.46 -19.19 -17.23
CA ILE A 33 -1.36 -20.13 -16.54
C ILE A 33 -2.27 -19.32 -15.61
N ASP A 34 -3.54 -19.17 -16.01
CA ASP A 34 -4.58 -18.56 -15.17
C ASP A 34 -5.49 -19.64 -14.56
N ASN A 35 -5.21 -20.02 -13.31
CA ASN A 35 -6.10 -20.89 -12.52
C ASN A 35 -7.02 -20.10 -11.57
N ASN A 36 -7.07 -18.76 -11.68
CA ASN A 36 -7.71 -17.86 -10.71
C ASN A 36 -8.84 -17.01 -11.32
N GLY A 37 -9.45 -17.45 -12.42
CA GLY A 37 -10.46 -16.68 -13.15
C GLY A 37 -11.62 -16.14 -12.29
N GLU A 38 -12.09 -16.90 -11.30
CA GLU A 38 -13.14 -16.46 -10.37
C GLU A 38 -12.70 -15.29 -9.48
N ILE A 39 -11.48 -15.37 -8.94
CA ILE A 39 -10.89 -14.30 -8.11
C ILE A 39 -10.70 -13.03 -8.96
N HIS A 40 -10.31 -13.17 -10.23
CA HIS A 40 -10.18 -12.04 -11.14
C HIS A 40 -11.51 -11.35 -11.42
N GLN A 41 -12.59 -12.12 -11.62
CA GLN A 41 -13.95 -11.60 -11.79
C GLN A 41 -14.42 -10.84 -10.54
N GLN A 42 -14.23 -11.41 -9.34
CA GLN A 42 -14.58 -10.75 -8.08
C GLN A 42 -13.81 -9.44 -7.89
N ASN A 43 -12.48 -9.46 -8.08
CA ASN A 43 -11.65 -8.28 -7.94
C ASN A 43 -12.02 -7.18 -8.95
N LYS A 44 -12.36 -7.56 -10.19
CA LYS A 44 -12.86 -6.64 -11.22
C LYS A 44 -14.13 -5.92 -10.77
N GLN A 45 -15.10 -6.66 -10.21
CA GLN A 45 -16.33 -6.07 -9.69
C GLN A 45 -16.04 -5.05 -8.59
N ILE A 46 -15.18 -5.39 -7.63
CA ILE A 46 -14.86 -4.48 -6.53
C ILE A 46 -14.13 -3.22 -7.05
N ILE A 47 -13.23 -3.34 -8.03
CA ILE A 47 -12.56 -2.18 -8.66
C ILE A 47 -13.58 -1.25 -9.32
N LEU A 48 -14.61 -1.79 -9.98
CA LEU A 48 -15.69 -1.02 -10.60
C LEU A 48 -16.57 -0.30 -9.56
N GLU A 49 -16.86 -0.96 -8.42
CA GLU A 49 -17.55 -0.33 -7.30
C GLU A 49 -16.75 0.84 -6.72
N ILE A 50 -15.44 0.64 -6.51
CA ILE A 50 -14.53 1.67 -6.03
C ILE A 50 -14.47 2.83 -7.01
N TYR A 51 -14.36 2.54 -8.32
CA TYR A 51 -14.38 3.57 -9.37
C TYR A 51 -15.65 4.41 -9.30
N THR A 52 -16.80 3.76 -9.21
CA THR A 52 -18.10 4.45 -9.15
C THR A 52 -18.20 5.33 -7.92
N THR A 53 -17.79 4.82 -6.76
CA THR A 53 -17.77 5.59 -5.51
C THR A 53 -16.84 6.79 -5.60
N LEU A 54 -15.64 6.60 -6.16
CA LEU A 54 -14.63 7.63 -6.31
C LEU A 54 -15.06 8.70 -7.34
N LYS A 55 -15.70 8.30 -8.44
CA LYS A 55 -16.26 9.21 -9.44
C LYS A 55 -17.34 10.10 -8.84
N THR A 56 -18.26 9.52 -8.06
CA THR A 56 -19.27 10.27 -7.31
C THR A 56 -18.64 11.26 -6.33
N PHE A 57 -17.64 10.81 -5.56
CA PHE A 57 -16.90 11.68 -4.64
C PHE A 57 -16.24 12.86 -5.37
N LEU A 58 -15.54 12.59 -6.48
CA LEU A 58 -14.85 13.62 -7.26
C LEU A 58 -15.82 14.63 -7.89
N ASN A 59 -16.97 14.16 -8.39
CA ASN A 59 -18.03 15.02 -8.91
C ASN A 59 -18.58 15.97 -7.85
N GLN A 60 -18.77 15.49 -6.61
CA GLN A 60 -19.26 16.31 -5.50
C GLN A 60 -18.20 17.27 -4.95
N ASN A 61 -16.91 17.02 -5.20
CA ASN A 61 -15.79 17.72 -4.58
C ASN A 61 -14.79 18.24 -5.63
N GLN A 62 -15.28 18.86 -6.72
CA GLN A 62 -14.42 19.36 -7.79
C GLN A 62 -13.34 20.36 -7.32
N ASN A 63 -13.66 21.15 -6.29
CA ASN A 63 -12.73 22.08 -5.64
C ASN A 63 -11.53 21.39 -4.96
N VAL A 64 -11.63 20.10 -4.63
CA VAL A 64 -10.51 19.30 -4.10
C VAL A 64 -9.53 18.96 -5.22
N ILE A 65 -10.02 18.76 -6.45
CA ILE A 65 -9.19 18.38 -7.61
C ILE A 65 -8.22 19.52 -7.98
N SER A 66 -8.69 20.77 -7.96
CA SER A 66 -7.85 21.92 -8.30
C SER A 66 -6.67 22.10 -7.32
N LYS A 67 -6.84 21.67 -6.07
CA LYS A 67 -5.86 21.73 -4.98
C LYS A 67 -4.84 20.58 -5.01
N LEU A 68 -4.98 19.60 -5.89
CA LEU A 68 -3.98 18.55 -6.05
C LEU A 68 -2.63 19.16 -6.45
N PRO A 69 -1.51 18.73 -5.86
CA PRO A 69 -0.25 19.43 -6.07
C PRO A 69 0.51 18.98 -7.33
N LEU A 70 0.17 17.79 -7.87
CA LEU A 70 0.78 17.22 -9.08
C LEU A 70 -0.20 17.21 -10.25
N ASN A 71 0.28 17.63 -11.43
CA ASN A 71 -0.49 17.56 -12.67
C ASN A 71 -0.84 16.11 -13.04
N GLU A 72 0.06 15.17 -12.78
CA GLU A 72 -0.16 13.75 -13.05
C GLU A 72 -1.23 13.14 -12.15
N VAL A 73 -1.38 13.63 -10.91
CA VAL A 73 -2.44 13.20 -9.99
C VAL A 73 -3.77 13.87 -10.37
N LYS A 74 -3.75 15.15 -10.78
CA LYS A 74 -4.91 15.82 -11.39
C LYS A 74 -5.40 15.07 -12.60
N LYS A 75 -4.49 14.59 -13.45
CA LYS A 75 -4.83 13.79 -14.63
C LYS A 75 -5.57 12.51 -14.24
N ILE A 76 -5.10 11.78 -13.22
CA ILE A 76 -5.82 10.59 -12.71
C ILE A 76 -7.25 10.95 -12.28
N ALA A 77 -7.43 12.01 -11.49
CA ALA A 77 -8.75 12.45 -11.04
C ALA A 77 -9.66 12.84 -12.23
N ASN A 78 -9.12 13.60 -13.18
CA ASN A 78 -9.87 14.04 -14.37
C ASN A 78 -10.21 12.88 -15.31
N ASP A 79 -9.31 11.89 -15.44
CA ASP A 79 -9.56 10.69 -16.23
C ASP A 79 -10.73 9.89 -15.65
N ILE A 80 -10.84 9.79 -14.32
CA ILE A 80 -11.99 9.15 -13.64
C ILE A 80 -13.30 9.89 -13.91
N LEU A 81 -13.27 11.23 -13.95
CA LEU A 81 -14.45 12.02 -14.24
C LEU A 81 -14.93 11.84 -15.69
N LYS A 82 -13.99 11.86 -16.63
CA LYS A 82 -14.26 11.86 -18.08
C LYS A 82 -14.54 10.48 -18.65
N LYS A 83 -13.92 9.42 -18.13
CA LYS A 83 -14.06 8.09 -18.70
C LYS A 83 -15.43 7.48 -18.39
N GLU A 84 -16.00 6.84 -19.39
CA GLU A 84 -17.12 5.92 -19.22
C GLU A 84 -16.61 4.58 -18.69
N ILE A 85 -17.46 3.87 -17.96
CA ILE A 85 -17.12 2.54 -17.45
C ILE A 85 -17.13 1.58 -18.62
N ASN A 86 -15.95 1.11 -19.03
CA ASN A 86 -15.85 0.00 -19.96
C ASN A 86 -15.84 -1.33 -19.19
N LEU A 87 -16.87 -2.15 -19.39
CA LEU A 87 -17.01 -3.46 -18.75
C LEU A 87 -16.20 -4.56 -19.44
N GLU A 88 -15.73 -4.33 -20.66
CA GLU A 88 -15.02 -5.32 -21.49
C GLU A 88 -13.50 -5.11 -21.54
N GLN A 89 -12.96 -4.20 -20.73
CA GLN A 89 -11.52 -3.94 -20.73
C GLN A 89 -10.70 -5.14 -20.21
N PRO A 90 -9.47 -5.36 -20.73
CA PRO A 90 -8.55 -6.37 -20.23
C PRO A 90 -8.26 -6.27 -18.73
N LEU A 91 -7.94 -7.40 -18.09
CA LEU A 91 -7.63 -7.50 -16.66
C LEU A 91 -6.47 -6.57 -16.24
N VAL A 92 -5.47 -6.42 -17.11
CA VAL A 92 -4.33 -5.50 -16.94
C VAL A 92 -4.76 -4.04 -16.80
N ASP A 93 -5.84 -3.62 -17.46
CA ASP A 93 -6.31 -2.23 -17.38
C ASP A 93 -6.99 -1.97 -16.03
N TYR A 94 -7.76 -2.94 -15.52
CA TYR A 94 -8.31 -2.89 -14.16
C TYR A 94 -7.20 -2.80 -13.11
N TYR A 95 -6.09 -3.51 -13.32
CA TYR A 95 -4.94 -3.46 -12.45
C TYR A 95 -4.32 -2.05 -12.37
N TYR A 96 -4.03 -1.41 -13.51
CA TYR A 96 -3.48 -0.05 -13.51
C TYR A 96 -4.46 0.99 -13.01
N GLN A 97 -5.75 0.79 -13.26
CA GLN A 97 -6.82 1.61 -12.67
C GLN A 97 -6.80 1.53 -11.15
N SER A 98 -6.78 0.32 -10.60
CA SER A 98 -6.70 0.14 -9.15
C SER A 98 -5.44 0.80 -8.57
N SER A 99 -4.29 0.71 -9.25
CA SER A 99 -3.01 1.33 -8.83
C SER A 99 -3.13 2.85 -8.81
N SER A 100 -3.79 3.41 -9.83
CA SER A 100 -4.07 4.84 -9.91
C SER A 100 -4.97 5.31 -8.75
N TYR A 101 -6.00 4.54 -8.38
CA TYR A 101 -6.87 4.87 -7.24
C TYR A 101 -6.10 4.81 -5.92
N PHE A 102 -5.26 3.78 -5.76
CA PHE A 102 -4.42 3.58 -4.58
C PHE A 102 -3.42 4.73 -4.35
N ILE A 103 -3.00 5.40 -5.43
CA ILE A 103 -2.18 6.62 -5.40
C ILE A 103 -3.03 7.87 -5.17
N LEU A 104 -4.20 8.01 -5.83
CA LEU A 104 -5.02 9.22 -5.75
C LEU A 104 -5.61 9.45 -4.37
N ILE A 105 -6.16 8.40 -3.75
CA ILE A 105 -6.92 8.51 -2.49
C ILE A 105 -6.12 9.19 -1.36
N PRO A 106 -4.85 8.84 -1.11
CA PRO A 106 -4.03 9.54 -0.12
C PRO A 106 -3.92 11.06 -0.34
N TYR A 107 -3.76 11.52 -1.58
CA TYR A 107 -3.74 12.95 -1.89
C TYR A 107 -5.08 13.63 -1.59
N LEU A 108 -6.20 12.98 -1.93
CA LEU A 108 -7.53 13.50 -1.62
C LEU A 108 -7.75 13.63 -0.11
N ILE A 109 -7.34 12.62 0.67
CA ILE A 109 -7.45 12.64 2.13
C ILE A 109 -6.61 13.78 2.71
N GLN A 110 -5.37 14.00 2.22
CA GLN A 110 -4.51 15.09 2.68
C GLN A 110 -5.16 16.46 2.47
N ILE A 111 -5.70 16.71 1.27
CA ILE A 111 -6.35 18.00 0.96
C ILE A 111 -7.56 18.23 1.86
N LEU A 112 -8.36 17.18 2.09
CA LEU A 112 -9.48 17.27 3.01
C LEU A 112 -9.00 17.61 4.43
N TYR A 113 -7.99 16.92 4.96
CA TYR A 113 -7.45 17.24 6.29
C TYR A 113 -6.98 18.68 6.41
N GLN A 114 -6.26 19.19 5.40
CA GLN A 114 -5.83 20.59 5.36
C GLN A 114 -6.99 21.59 5.34
N SER A 115 -8.13 21.20 4.76
CA SER A 115 -9.34 22.05 4.72
C SER A 115 -10.17 22.05 6.00
N TYR A 116 -10.04 21.04 6.86
CA TYR A 116 -10.87 20.91 8.08
C TYR A 116 -10.30 21.67 9.29
N ASP A 117 -8.98 21.76 9.44
CA ASP A 117 -8.35 22.41 10.59
C ASP A 117 -6.94 22.88 10.24
N ALA A 118 -6.79 24.17 9.95
CA ALA A 118 -5.50 24.78 9.61
C ALA A 118 -4.47 24.68 10.76
N ASN A 119 -4.94 24.48 11.99
CA ASN A 119 -4.10 24.47 13.19
C ASN A 119 -3.70 23.05 13.64
N LYS A 120 -4.32 22.00 13.08
CA LYS A 120 -3.88 20.63 13.31
C LYS A 120 -2.93 20.17 12.22
N PRO A 121 -1.81 19.52 12.59
CA PRO A 121 -0.88 18.99 11.62
C PRO A 121 -1.52 17.79 10.89
N ALA A 122 -2.17 18.07 9.76
CA ALA A 122 -2.69 17.08 8.81
C ALA A 122 -1.64 16.01 8.49
N TYR A 123 -0.37 16.41 8.50
CA TYR A 123 0.78 15.57 8.24
C TYR A 123 0.90 14.40 9.23
N LYS A 124 0.57 14.57 10.52
CA LYS A 124 0.70 13.49 11.52
C LYS A 124 -0.33 12.38 11.31
N ALA A 125 -1.56 12.76 10.98
CA ALA A 125 -2.64 11.82 10.67
C ALA A 125 -2.32 11.06 9.37
N MET A 126 -1.85 11.78 8.36
CA MET A 126 -1.49 11.17 7.08
C MET A 126 -0.24 10.28 7.17
N ALA A 127 0.77 10.63 7.95
CA ALA A 127 1.93 9.76 8.18
C ALA A 127 1.50 8.38 8.69
N LYS A 128 0.67 8.33 9.74
CA LYS A 128 0.13 7.07 10.29
C LYS A 128 -0.70 6.32 9.26
N PHE A 129 -1.55 7.03 8.52
CA PHE A 129 -2.40 6.44 7.48
C PHE A 129 -1.56 5.78 6.37
N ILE A 130 -0.58 6.50 5.82
CA ILE A 130 0.29 6.03 4.74
C ILE A 130 1.11 4.82 5.19
N ILE A 131 1.72 4.91 6.37
CA ILE A 131 2.57 3.81 6.89
C ILE A 131 1.74 2.54 7.10
N LYS A 132 0.53 2.68 7.67
CA LYS A 132 -0.35 1.53 7.96
C LYS A 132 -0.98 0.91 6.71
N ASN A 133 -1.44 1.75 5.77
CA ASN A 133 -2.31 1.30 4.68
C ASN A 133 -1.62 1.21 3.33
N ASN A 134 -0.52 1.93 3.12
CA ASN A 134 0.06 2.12 1.79
C ASN A 134 1.49 1.59 1.69
N LEU A 135 2.36 1.99 2.62
CA LEU A 135 3.81 1.85 2.46
C LEU A 135 4.29 0.41 2.24
N GLY A 136 3.83 -0.55 3.04
CA GLY A 136 4.22 -1.96 2.89
C GLY A 136 3.83 -2.50 1.51
N LEU A 137 2.58 -2.24 1.11
CA LEU A 137 2.04 -2.70 -0.16
C LEU A 137 2.74 -2.05 -1.37
N PHE A 138 3.12 -0.78 -1.28
CA PHE A 138 3.89 -0.12 -2.35
C PHE A 138 5.30 -0.69 -2.51
N LYS A 139 5.97 -1.06 -1.42
CA LYS A 139 7.29 -1.70 -1.50
C LYS A 139 7.21 -3.09 -2.13
N GLU A 140 6.21 -3.87 -1.74
CA GLU A 140 5.93 -5.18 -2.33
C GLU A 140 5.62 -5.06 -3.83
N TRP A 141 4.74 -4.12 -4.19
CA TRP A 141 4.41 -3.81 -5.59
C TRP A 141 5.62 -3.44 -6.43
N ASP A 142 6.43 -2.49 -5.95
CA ASP A 142 7.60 -2.00 -6.68
C ASP A 142 8.65 -3.12 -6.89
N LEU A 143 8.77 -4.05 -5.94
CA LEU A 143 9.61 -5.23 -6.10
C LEU A 143 9.06 -6.16 -7.19
N ILE A 144 7.76 -6.48 -7.14
CA ILE A 144 7.10 -7.41 -8.07
C ILE A 144 7.09 -6.86 -9.51
N GLU A 145 6.83 -5.57 -9.69
CA GLU A 145 6.89 -4.94 -11.01
C GLU A 145 8.31 -4.93 -11.58
N ARG A 146 9.34 -4.64 -10.77
CA ARG A 146 10.73 -4.71 -11.21
C ARG A 146 11.13 -6.12 -11.65
N GLN A 147 10.80 -7.13 -10.85
CA GLN A 147 11.04 -8.53 -11.20
C GLN A 147 10.29 -8.93 -12.48
N THR A 148 9.04 -8.48 -12.61
CA THR A 148 8.24 -8.77 -13.81
C THR A 148 8.84 -8.12 -15.05
N LEU A 149 9.26 -6.85 -14.97
CA LEU A 149 9.91 -6.13 -16.05
C LEU A 149 11.21 -6.82 -16.47
N GLU A 150 12.02 -7.27 -15.51
CA GLU A 150 13.25 -8.01 -15.79
C GLU A 150 12.97 -9.32 -16.51
N ILE A 151 12.00 -10.11 -16.05
CA ILE A 151 11.60 -11.36 -16.72
C ILE A 151 11.08 -11.08 -18.12
N VAL A 152 10.25 -10.05 -18.30
CA VAL A 152 9.76 -9.65 -19.63
C VAL A 152 10.94 -9.27 -20.52
N LYS A 153 11.86 -8.42 -20.08
CA LYS A 153 13.06 -8.03 -20.86
C LYS A 153 13.88 -9.26 -21.27
N LEU A 154 14.16 -10.17 -20.33
CA LEU A 154 14.89 -11.41 -20.59
C LEU A 154 14.16 -12.30 -21.60
N LYS A 155 12.84 -12.51 -21.45
CA LYS A 155 12.03 -13.27 -22.43
C LYS A 155 11.95 -12.58 -23.78
N THR A 156 11.88 -11.25 -23.82
CA THR A 156 11.82 -10.50 -25.09
C THR A 156 13.14 -10.63 -25.86
N ASN A 157 14.27 -10.66 -25.14
CA ASN A 157 15.60 -10.90 -25.70
C ASN A 157 15.83 -12.36 -26.13
N LEU A 158 15.07 -13.32 -25.57
CA LEU A 158 15.12 -14.74 -25.94
C LEU A 158 14.19 -15.10 -27.12
N ILE A 159 13.11 -14.35 -27.32
CA ILE A 159 12.11 -14.56 -28.38
C ILE A 159 12.38 -13.56 -29.51
N GLU A 160 13.52 -13.70 -30.19
CA GLU A 160 13.75 -13.12 -31.53
C GLU A 160 13.19 -14.02 -32.63
N ASP A 161 12.87 -15.29 -32.35
CA ASP A 161 12.25 -16.20 -33.32
C ASP A 161 10.83 -16.64 -32.91
N GLN A 162 9.90 -16.20 -33.75
CA GLN A 162 8.61 -16.82 -34.13
C GLN A 162 7.52 -17.06 -33.07
N LYS A 163 6.39 -16.37 -33.32
CA LYS A 163 5.03 -16.52 -32.74
C LYS A 163 4.85 -16.02 -31.30
N LYS A 164 4.80 -14.69 -31.14
CA LYS A 164 4.37 -14.03 -29.90
C LYS A 164 2.83 -14.00 -29.80
N VAL A 165 2.26 -15.00 -29.15
CA VAL A 165 1.12 -14.79 -28.25
C VAL A 165 1.74 -14.49 -26.88
N ILE A 166 1.13 -13.56 -26.12
CA ILE A 166 1.61 -12.96 -24.86
C ILE A 166 2.46 -11.69 -25.09
N ASN A 167 1.82 -10.60 -25.50
CA ASN A 167 2.16 -9.25 -25.05
C ASN A 167 0.97 -8.33 -25.31
N LEU A 168 0.14 -8.11 -24.29
CA LEU A 168 -0.92 -7.10 -24.35
C LEU A 168 -0.35 -5.66 -24.19
N PHE A 169 0.93 -5.51 -23.86
CA PHE A 169 1.66 -4.22 -23.80
C PHE A 169 3.10 -4.39 -24.28
N SER A 170 3.68 -3.34 -24.87
CA SER A 170 5.13 -3.30 -25.06
C SER A 170 5.83 -3.13 -23.71
N CYS A 171 7.01 -3.73 -23.54
CA CYS A 171 7.80 -3.60 -22.32
C CYS A 171 8.04 -2.13 -21.93
N GLU A 172 8.24 -1.27 -22.93
CA GLU A 172 8.44 0.18 -22.77
C GLU A 172 7.22 0.89 -22.16
N GLN A 173 6.00 0.57 -22.61
CA GLN A 173 4.78 1.18 -22.06
C GLN A 173 4.58 0.80 -20.60
N ARG A 174 4.88 -0.45 -20.25
CA ARG A 174 4.83 -0.94 -18.87
C ARG A 174 5.87 -0.26 -17.99
N GLU A 175 7.11 -0.21 -18.45
CA GLU A 175 8.21 0.46 -17.75
C GLU A 175 7.89 1.95 -17.52
N ALA A 176 7.31 2.63 -18.51
CA ALA A 176 6.86 4.01 -18.38
C ALA A 176 5.76 4.18 -17.31
N GLN A 177 4.77 3.28 -17.24
CA GLN A 177 3.72 3.34 -16.20
C GLN A 177 4.26 3.01 -14.81
N HIS A 178 5.10 1.98 -14.67
CA HIS A 178 5.73 1.63 -13.40
C HIS A 178 6.58 2.80 -12.87
N ASN A 179 7.47 3.35 -13.70
CA ASN A 179 8.29 4.51 -13.34
C ASN A 179 7.44 5.73 -12.97
N ARG A 180 6.33 5.98 -13.69
CA ARG A 180 5.39 7.05 -13.36
C ARG A 180 4.78 6.85 -11.97
N PHE A 181 4.30 5.67 -11.65
CA PHE A 181 3.68 5.38 -10.35
C PHE A 181 4.69 5.41 -9.19
N VAL A 182 5.91 4.87 -9.38
CA VAL A 182 7.00 4.99 -8.41
C VAL A 182 7.32 6.46 -8.12
N LYS A 183 7.43 7.30 -9.16
CA LYS A 183 7.66 8.74 -9.01
C LYS A 183 6.53 9.42 -8.24
N LEU A 184 5.27 9.13 -8.57
CA LEU A 184 4.10 9.69 -7.89
C LEU A 184 4.06 9.32 -6.40
N PHE A 185 4.39 8.08 -6.07
CA PHE A 185 4.42 7.58 -4.70
C PHE A 185 5.60 8.16 -3.91
N ASN A 186 6.81 8.14 -4.48
CA ASN A 186 7.98 8.74 -3.85
C ASN A 186 7.79 10.24 -3.63
N ASN A 187 7.21 10.96 -4.59
CA ASN A 187 6.87 12.38 -4.41
C ASN A 187 5.90 12.57 -3.24
N PHE A 188 4.91 11.69 -3.13
CA PHE A 188 3.94 11.75 -2.04
C PHE A 188 4.58 11.49 -0.66
N ILE A 189 5.65 10.71 -0.55
CA ILE A 189 6.30 10.44 0.75
C ILE A 189 7.45 11.40 1.04
N LEU A 190 8.20 11.81 0.02
CA LEU A 190 9.53 12.42 0.17
C LEU A 190 9.60 13.88 -0.29
N VAL A 191 8.67 14.34 -1.13
CA VAL A 191 8.80 15.64 -1.82
C VAL A 191 7.73 16.65 -1.39
N TYR A 192 6.53 16.19 -1.04
CA TYR A 192 5.42 17.08 -0.65
C TYR A 192 5.41 17.56 0.81
N TRP A 193 6.45 17.21 1.57
CA TRP A 193 6.51 17.42 3.00
C TRP A 193 7.74 18.25 3.32
N THR A 194 7.60 19.18 4.26
CA THR A 194 8.74 19.92 4.79
C THR A 194 9.76 18.95 5.40
N LYS A 195 11.02 19.39 5.54
CA LYS A 195 12.09 18.58 6.12
C LYS A 195 11.74 18.02 7.50
N GLU A 196 10.99 18.78 8.31
CA GLU A 196 10.53 18.35 9.64
C GLU A 196 9.45 17.28 9.56
N GLU A 197 8.52 17.42 8.64
CA GLU A 197 7.46 16.44 8.42
C GLU A 197 7.99 15.13 7.85
N VAL A 198 8.97 15.19 6.94
CA VAL A 198 9.68 13.99 6.44
C VAL A 198 10.36 13.28 7.60
N LYS A 199 11.10 14.00 8.47
CA LYS A 199 11.72 13.40 9.66
C LYS A 199 10.70 12.71 10.55
N TYR A 200 9.51 13.31 10.73
CA TYR A 200 8.44 12.70 11.51
C TYR A 200 7.90 11.42 10.86
N ILE A 201 7.67 11.43 9.53
CA ILE A 201 7.24 10.22 8.79
C ILE A 201 8.27 9.11 8.93
N GLU A 202 9.55 9.43 8.75
CA GLU A 202 10.67 8.49 8.90
C GLU A 202 10.74 7.90 10.31
N MET A 203 10.55 8.73 11.34
CA MET A 203 10.51 8.29 12.74
C MET A 203 9.32 7.37 13.03
N ILE A 204 8.11 7.74 12.60
CA ILE A 204 6.91 6.88 12.79
C ILE A 204 7.06 5.58 11.99
N ARG A 205 7.66 5.64 10.80
CA ARG A 205 7.95 4.45 10.00
C ARG A 205 8.88 3.52 10.77
N PHE A 206 9.98 4.05 11.29
CA PHE A 206 10.91 3.29 12.12
C PHE A 206 10.19 2.64 13.31
N LEU A 207 9.43 3.42 14.08
CA LEU A 207 8.69 2.92 15.24
C LEU A 207 7.67 1.83 14.88
N MET A 208 6.96 1.94 13.75
CA MET A 208 5.95 0.96 13.36
C MET A 208 6.55 -0.34 12.80
N TYR A 209 7.62 -0.26 12.01
CA TYR A 209 8.27 -1.46 11.45
C TYR A 209 9.18 -2.17 12.45
N PHE A 210 9.76 -1.41 13.38
CA PHE A 210 10.67 -1.93 14.39
C PHE A 210 10.07 -1.87 15.79
N ALA A 211 8.73 -1.81 15.92
CA ALA A 211 8.03 -1.83 17.21
C ALA A 211 8.41 -3.06 18.05
N TRP A 212 8.77 -4.15 17.39
CA TRP A 212 9.25 -5.37 18.02
C TRP A 212 10.63 -5.22 18.68
N ILE A 213 11.50 -4.30 18.22
CA ILE A 213 12.83 -4.08 18.82
C ILE A 213 12.70 -3.56 20.26
N PRO A 214 11.95 -2.49 20.55
CA PRO A 214 11.66 -2.08 21.92
C PRO A 214 11.00 -3.17 22.76
N ILE A 215 10.08 -3.95 22.17
CA ILE A 215 9.41 -5.05 22.88
C ILE A 215 10.43 -6.12 23.30
N ILE A 216 11.30 -6.55 22.39
CA ILE A 216 12.40 -7.48 22.70
C ILE A 216 13.30 -6.91 23.79
N PHE A 217 13.62 -5.61 23.73
CA PHE A 217 14.45 -4.95 24.73
C PHE A 217 13.79 -4.94 26.11
N ILE A 218 12.48 -4.67 26.19
CA ILE A 218 11.69 -4.73 27.43
C ILE A 218 11.65 -6.17 27.97
N ILE A 219 11.41 -7.16 27.11
CA ILE A 219 11.40 -8.58 27.51
C ILE A 219 12.76 -9.00 28.05
N LEU A 220 13.85 -8.64 27.38
CA LEU A 220 15.22 -8.88 27.83
C LEU A 220 15.50 -8.21 29.18
N LEU A 221 15.06 -6.95 29.35
CA LEU A 221 15.23 -6.22 30.60
C LEU A 221 14.49 -6.90 31.75
N VAL A 222 13.24 -7.34 31.52
CA VAL A 222 12.44 -8.09 32.50
C VAL A 222 13.12 -9.42 32.83
N LEU A 223 13.66 -10.14 31.85
CA LEU A 223 14.39 -11.39 32.07
C LEU A 223 15.68 -11.16 32.89
N ILE A 224 16.46 -10.13 32.57
CA ILE A 224 17.69 -9.78 33.29
C ILE A 224 17.35 -9.37 34.73
N LEU A 225 16.34 -8.53 34.93
CA LEU A 225 15.89 -8.14 36.26
C LEU A 225 15.32 -9.33 37.03
N GLY A 226 14.54 -10.21 36.39
CA GLY A 226 14.01 -11.44 37.00
C GLY A 226 15.11 -12.42 37.41
N LEU A 227 16.16 -12.57 36.60
CA LEU A 227 17.35 -13.35 36.95
C LEU A 227 18.14 -12.68 38.07
N TYR A 228 18.34 -11.38 38.02
CA TYR A 228 19.05 -10.63 39.06
C TYR A 228 18.33 -10.74 40.41
N PHE A 229 17.03 -10.46 40.47
CA PHE A 229 16.23 -10.60 41.70
C PHE A 229 16.08 -12.06 42.15
N GLY A 230 16.01 -13.01 41.20
CA GLY A 230 15.99 -14.44 41.51
C GLY A 230 17.30 -14.97 42.10
N LEU A 231 18.44 -14.41 41.67
CA LEU A 231 19.78 -14.72 42.20
C LEU A 231 20.09 -13.97 43.50
N THR A 232 19.57 -12.74 43.70
CA THR A 232 19.75 -12.01 44.96
C THR A 232 18.80 -12.48 46.06
N ASN A 233 17.65 -13.09 45.71
CA ASN A 233 16.70 -13.65 46.67
C ASN A 233 16.80 -15.19 46.79
N SER A 234 17.87 -15.82 46.27
CA SER A 234 18.13 -17.25 46.44
C SER A 234 18.61 -17.61 47.85
N SER A 235 18.02 -16.97 48.86
CA SER A 235 17.93 -17.46 50.24
C SER A 235 16.49 -17.88 50.61
N SER A 236 15.56 -18.01 49.66
CA SER A 236 14.30 -18.75 49.92
C SER A 236 13.66 -19.29 48.64
N SER A 237 13.47 -20.62 48.60
CA SER A 237 12.85 -21.38 47.51
C SER A 237 11.36 -21.04 47.32
N SER A 238 10.97 -20.34 46.26
CA SER A 238 9.55 -20.21 45.89
C SER A 238 9.29 -19.89 44.40
N THR A 239 10.28 -19.39 43.66
CA THR A 239 10.11 -18.98 42.25
C THR A 239 9.95 -20.14 41.27
N THR A 240 10.60 -21.28 41.51
CA THR A 240 10.47 -22.49 40.68
C THR A 240 9.07 -23.12 40.77
N GLN A 241 8.42 -23.03 41.93
CA GLN A 241 7.06 -23.54 42.15
C GLN A 241 5.99 -22.66 41.49
N LEU A 242 6.23 -21.34 41.40
CA LEU A 242 5.29 -20.41 40.78
C LEU A 242 5.25 -20.56 39.25
N LEU A 243 6.41 -20.86 38.62
CA LEU A 243 6.51 -21.17 37.19
C LEU A 243 5.86 -22.52 36.84
N LEU A 244 6.02 -23.55 37.68
CA LEU A 244 5.35 -24.85 37.51
C LEU A 244 3.83 -24.73 37.62
N ASN A 245 3.32 -23.88 38.52
CA ASN A 245 1.87 -23.65 38.66
C ASN A 245 1.26 -22.88 37.48
N LEU A 246 2.01 -22.00 36.81
CA LEU A 246 1.53 -21.29 35.62
C LEU A 246 1.52 -22.16 34.36
N ILE A 247 2.42 -23.15 34.26
CA ILE A 247 2.46 -24.09 33.14
C ILE A 247 1.34 -25.14 33.24
N ASN A 248 0.94 -25.54 34.45
CA ASN A 248 -0.15 -26.50 34.67
C ASN A 248 -1.57 -25.90 34.57
N LEU A 249 -1.70 -24.62 34.20
CA LEU A 249 -2.99 -23.94 33.99
C LEU A 249 -3.36 -23.78 32.50
N TYR A 250 -2.65 -24.48 31.61
CA TYR A 250 -3.00 -24.71 30.21
C TYR A 250 -3.17 -26.20 29.93
#